data_AF-A0A178ARJ1-F1
#
_entry.id   AF-A0A178ARJ1-F1
#
_cell.length_a   1.000
_cell.length_b   1.000
_cell.length_c   1.000
_cell.angle_alpha   90.00
_cell.angle_beta   90.00
_cell.angle_gamma   90.00
#
_symmetry.space_group_name_H-M   'P 1'
#
loop_
_entity.id
_entity.type
_entity.pdbx_description
1 polymer ?
#
loop_
_entity_poly.entity_id
_entity_poly.type
_entity_poly.pdbx_seq_one_letter_code
_entity_poly.pdbx_strand_id
1 'polypeptide(L)'
;TAPVILHRSHHRRRNIAIDTWGPDNEDSTPIPRNSNNATTVNSNNAHKSSSGPFNIYKSLLRHPTLFPHFLLALPLSSALALYAIDKELHYLFNLYSLSLIHLYAHTHYPLASRVFSAALHPELCISDPMLRPMDGRAWLARDVPGWRWVGMVAWRQEIVRGILERLHVGGGVGNVARTEVEQAVYKFWSLMDMPSTRVRAAYLADRDIWTNADILSFQLFLVKLDLCFSHPVTGNGGCGLAHLLLTQTSLASLWYLLSGRIQLDYDKTEALVRRTYLTEDLDTETYEWLEHENDSGVREESWGIMMKEGRETHGERMESAVDMVIEEGVRRELHVQQDLLGCVLYGHIDDNGGNFPRVKSRGKEMALVEIEGWPSMRERHEAMMSLER
;
A
#
# COMPACT_ATOMS: atom_id res chain seq x y z
N THR A 1 -7.18 -33.21 15.12
CA THR A 1 -7.26 -32.79 13.70
C THR A 1 -5.92 -32.22 13.29
N ALA A 2 -5.27 -32.80 12.28
CA ALA A 2 -3.96 -32.34 11.82
C ALA A 2 -4.08 -30.90 11.25
N PRO A 3 -3.06 -30.05 11.40
CA PRO A 3 -3.09 -28.71 10.81
C PRO A 3 -3.12 -28.83 9.29
N VAL A 4 -4.20 -28.31 8.68
CA VAL A 4 -4.33 -28.16 7.24
C VAL A 4 -3.29 -27.14 6.78
N ILE A 5 -2.28 -27.61 6.07
CA ILE A 5 -1.30 -26.74 5.41
C ILE A 5 -2.05 -25.99 4.32
N LEU A 6 -2.37 -24.71 4.56
CA LEU A 6 -2.90 -23.80 3.56
C LEU A 6 -1.99 -23.82 2.33
N HIS A 7 -2.51 -24.31 1.20
CA HIS A 7 -1.82 -24.27 -0.08
C HIS A 7 -1.66 -22.82 -0.53
N ARG A 8 -0.51 -22.22 -0.18
CA ARG A 8 -0.08 -20.93 -0.72
C ARG A 8 0.33 -21.11 -2.18
N SER A 9 -0.26 -20.27 -3.03
CA SER A 9 -0.19 -20.13 -4.49
C SER A 9 0.99 -20.75 -5.26
N HIS A 10 0.64 -21.19 -6.47
CA HIS A 10 1.28 -22.09 -7.43
C HIS A 10 2.76 -21.88 -7.85
N HIS A 11 3.51 -20.90 -7.33
CA HIS A 11 4.90 -20.65 -7.75
C HIS A 11 5.97 -21.32 -6.87
N ARG A 12 5.59 -21.89 -5.71
CA ARG A 12 6.53 -22.37 -4.70
C ARG A 12 7.27 -23.68 -5.01
N ARG A 13 6.83 -24.47 -5.99
CA ARG A 13 7.26 -25.88 -6.14
C ARG A 13 8.39 -26.14 -7.15
N ARG A 14 8.95 -25.13 -7.80
CA ARG A 14 9.88 -25.36 -8.92
C ARG A 14 11.31 -24.85 -8.73
N ASN A 15 11.54 -23.95 -7.77
CA ASN A 15 12.82 -23.28 -7.64
C ASN A 15 13.61 -23.87 -6.45
N ILE A 16 14.51 -24.79 -6.77
CA ILE A 16 15.47 -25.37 -5.83
C ILE A 16 16.60 -24.35 -5.65
N ALA A 17 17.02 -24.12 -4.41
CA ALA A 17 18.15 -23.24 -4.15
C ALA A 17 19.46 -23.87 -4.68
N ILE A 18 20.39 -23.03 -5.14
CA ILE A 18 21.72 -23.49 -5.57
C ILE A 18 22.63 -23.56 -4.34
N ASP A 19 23.52 -24.55 -4.26
CA ASP A 19 24.47 -24.73 -3.15
C ASP A 19 25.68 -23.76 -3.25
N THR A 20 26.06 -23.34 -4.46
CA THR A 20 27.14 -22.39 -4.75
C THR A 20 26.62 -21.03 -5.23
N TRP A 21 27.29 -19.97 -4.78
CA TRP A 21 26.80 -18.60 -4.84
C TRP A 21 27.89 -17.61 -5.27
N GLY A 22 27.79 -17.09 -6.50
CA GLY A 22 28.74 -16.11 -7.06
C GLY A 22 28.96 -16.35 -8.55
N PRO A 23 29.73 -15.50 -9.26
CA PRO A 23 30.22 -15.86 -10.59
C PRO A 23 31.10 -17.11 -10.44
N ASP A 24 30.62 -18.26 -10.89
CA ASP A 24 31.36 -19.51 -10.85
C ASP A 24 32.68 -19.37 -11.63
N ASN A 25 33.79 -19.42 -10.90
CA ASN A 25 35.11 -19.73 -11.42
C ASN A 25 35.24 -21.26 -11.45
N GLU A 26 34.54 -21.97 -12.33
CA GLU A 26 34.85 -23.38 -12.61
C GLU A 26 34.70 -23.70 -14.09
N ASP A 27 35.72 -23.33 -14.85
CA ASP A 27 36.23 -24.10 -15.99
C ASP A 27 37.77 -24.05 -15.93
N SER A 28 38.33 -24.56 -14.83
CA SER A 28 39.74 -24.93 -14.73
C SER A 28 39.84 -26.44 -14.52
N THR A 29 39.57 -27.20 -15.58
CA THR A 29 40.09 -28.57 -15.68
C THR A 29 41.63 -28.52 -15.72
N PRO A 30 42.35 -29.30 -14.89
CA PRO A 30 43.81 -29.34 -14.92
C PRO A 30 44.26 -30.14 -16.14
N ILE A 31 44.76 -29.45 -17.17
CA ILE A 31 45.40 -30.10 -18.33
C ILE A 31 46.76 -30.69 -17.87
N PRO A 32 47.13 -31.93 -18.25
CA PRO A 32 48.39 -32.53 -17.86
C PRO A 32 49.57 -31.75 -18.46
N ARG A 33 50.59 -31.49 -17.64
CA ARG A 33 51.89 -31.00 -18.08
C ARG A 33 52.54 -32.02 -19.03
N ASN A 34 52.53 -31.72 -20.33
CA ASN A 34 53.55 -32.23 -21.24
C ASN A 34 54.54 -31.12 -21.56
N SER A 35 55.73 -31.26 -20.98
CA SER A 35 56.93 -30.55 -21.33
C SER A 35 57.37 -30.89 -22.76
N ASN A 36 57.99 -29.90 -23.41
CA ASN A 36 58.81 -29.97 -24.62
C ASN A 36 58.07 -29.52 -25.90
N ASN A 37 58.24 -28.25 -26.26
CA ASN A 37 59.11 -27.87 -27.38
C ASN A 37 59.27 -26.35 -27.43
N ALA A 38 60.52 -25.92 -27.25
CA ALA A 38 60.94 -24.54 -27.44
C ALA A 38 60.86 -24.19 -28.93
N THR A 39 60.00 -23.24 -29.29
CA THR A 39 60.21 -22.43 -30.49
C THR A 39 59.68 -21.02 -30.24
N THR A 40 60.62 -20.11 -30.25
CA THR A 40 60.55 -18.64 -30.30
C THR A 40 59.28 -18.11 -30.99
N VAL A 41 58.41 -17.44 -30.22
CA VAL A 41 57.36 -16.56 -30.76
C VAL A 41 57.41 -15.23 -30.03
N ASN A 42 57.52 -14.18 -30.84
CA ASN A 42 57.68 -12.79 -30.48
C ASN A 42 56.77 -12.30 -29.35
N SER A 43 57.40 -11.75 -28.32
CA SER A 43 56.80 -10.84 -27.34
C SER A 43 56.45 -9.52 -28.03
N ASN A 44 55.32 -9.43 -28.73
CA ASN A 44 54.77 -8.17 -29.23
C ASN A 44 53.24 -8.19 -29.43
N ASN A 45 52.52 -9.07 -28.74
CA ASN A 45 51.08 -8.93 -28.56
C ASN A 45 50.82 -8.36 -27.17
N ALA A 46 51.08 -7.06 -27.01
CA ALA A 46 50.32 -6.28 -26.06
C ALA A 46 48.85 -6.55 -26.38
N HIS A 47 48.12 -7.11 -25.42
CA HIS A 47 46.68 -7.17 -25.46
C HIS A 47 46.18 -5.75 -25.69
N LYS A 48 45.88 -5.42 -26.96
CA LYS A 48 44.92 -4.37 -27.30
C LYS A 48 43.62 -4.86 -26.67
N SER A 49 43.40 -4.51 -25.41
CA SER A 49 42.05 -4.39 -24.91
C SER A 49 41.36 -3.51 -25.93
N SER A 50 40.37 -4.06 -26.62
CA SER A 50 39.47 -3.27 -27.44
C SER A 50 38.71 -2.37 -26.47
N SER A 51 39.34 -1.27 -26.05
CA SER A 51 38.72 -0.29 -25.17
C SER A 51 37.66 0.40 -26.00
N GLY A 52 36.44 -0.14 -25.95
CA GLY A 52 35.27 0.54 -26.47
C GLY A 52 35.21 1.95 -25.90
N PRO A 53 34.53 2.88 -26.59
CA PRO A 53 34.40 4.25 -26.11
C PRO A 53 33.89 4.26 -24.67
N PHE A 54 34.47 5.12 -23.83
CA PHE A 54 34.06 5.26 -22.44
C PHE A 54 32.56 5.53 -22.38
N ASN A 55 31.83 4.68 -21.65
CA ASN A 55 30.39 4.81 -21.46
C ASN A 55 30.12 5.10 -20.00
N ILE A 56 29.76 6.36 -19.71
CA ILE A 56 29.50 6.84 -18.35
C ILE A 56 28.42 6.02 -17.64
N TYR A 57 27.35 5.65 -18.33
CA TYR A 57 26.28 4.83 -17.78
C TYR A 57 26.82 3.47 -17.33
N LYS A 58 27.59 2.79 -18.18
CA LYS A 58 28.20 1.50 -17.85
C LYS A 58 29.21 1.59 -16.72
N SER A 59 29.97 2.69 -16.66
CA SER A 59 30.87 2.97 -15.54
C SER A 59 30.13 3.20 -14.22
N LEU A 60 28.97 3.87 -14.24
CA LEU A 60 28.12 4.05 -13.05
C LEU A 60 27.55 2.72 -12.55
N LEU A 61 27.06 1.86 -13.45
CA LEU A 61 26.52 0.54 -13.09
C LEU A 61 27.57 -0.35 -12.42
N ARG A 62 28.80 -0.35 -12.94
CA ARG A 62 29.89 -1.19 -12.41
C ARG A 62 30.45 -0.68 -11.08
N HIS A 63 30.17 0.56 -10.71
CA HIS A 63 30.69 1.13 -9.47
C HIS A 63 29.79 0.73 -8.29
N PRO A 64 30.29 -0.06 -7.32
CA PRO A 64 29.46 -0.71 -6.30
C PRO A 64 28.70 0.29 -5.41
N THR A 65 29.28 1.47 -5.15
CA THR A 65 28.62 2.50 -4.33
C THR A 65 27.75 3.45 -5.14
N LEU A 66 28.02 3.68 -6.43
CA LEU A 66 27.25 4.64 -7.23
C LEU A 66 26.02 3.99 -7.84
N PHE A 67 26.07 2.69 -8.12
CA PHE A 67 24.94 1.95 -8.70
C PHE A 67 23.65 2.05 -7.87
N PRO A 68 23.65 1.83 -6.54
CA PRO A 68 22.44 2.01 -5.74
C PRO A 68 21.92 3.45 -5.77
N HIS A 69 22.81 4.45 -5.67
CA HIS A 69 22.41 5.87 -5.73
C HIS A 69 21.84 6.25 -7.08
N PHE A 70 22.42 5.74 -8.17
CA PHE A 70 21.89 5.89 -9.52
C PHE A 70 20.48 5.31 -9.61
N LEU A 71 20.27 4.09 -9.08
CA LEU A 71 18.96 3.47 -9.09
C LEU A 71 17.92 4.26 -8.27
N LEU A 72 18.32 4.79 -7.11
CA LEU A 72 17.42 5.59 -6.26
C LEU A 72 17.05 6.94 -6.89
N ALA A 73 17.90 7.50 -7.74
CA ALA A 73 17.60 8.75 -8.44
C ALA A 73 16.58 8.59 -9.57
N LEU A 74 16.28 7.36 -10.00
CA LEU A 74 15.36 7.10 -11.10
C LEU A 74 13.91 7.04 -10.62
N PRO A 75 12.95 7.59 -11.40
CA PRO A 75 11.53 7.29 -11.21
C PRO A 75 11.24 5.80 -11.45
N LEU A 76 10.16 5.29 -10.84
CA LEU A 76 9.82 3.87 -10.86
C LEU A 76 9.68 3.32 -12.29
N SER A 77 9.05 4.08 -13.17
CA SER A 77 8.87 3.72 -14.59
C SER A 77 10.21 3.60 -15.33
N SER A 78 11.16 4.50 -15.05
CA SER A 78 12.49 4.50 -15.67
C SER A 78 13.37 3.38 -15.12
N ALA A 79 13.33 3.15 -13.81
CA ALA A 79 14.02 2.03 -13.17
C ALA A 79 13.53 0.68 -13.72
N LEU A 80 12.22 0.51 -13.86
CA LEU A 80 11.59 -0.66 -14.48
C LEU A 80 11.99 -0.84 -15.95
N ALA A 81 11.95 0.23 -16.74
CA ALA A 81 12.32 0.18 -18.15
C ALA A 81 13.80 -0.23 -18.31
N LEU A 82 14.70 0.36 -17.52
CA LEU A 82 16.11 -0.01 -17.54
C LEU A 82 16.36 -1.43 -17.06
N TYR A 83 15.61 -1.91 -16.06
CA TYR A 83 15.67 -3.30 -15.60
C TYR A 83 15.24 -4.31 -16.67
N ALA A 84 14.31 -3.92 -17.55
CA ALA A 84 13.84 -4.75 -18.66
C ALA A 84 14.75 -4.70 -19.89
N ILE A 85 15.39 -3.55 -20.16
CA ILE A 85 16.16 -3.31 -21.38
C ILE A 85 17.64 -3.68 -21.22
N ASP A 86 18.28 -3.26 -20.13
CA ASP A 86 19.73 -3.41 -19.96
C ASP A 86 20.10 -4.67 -19.19
N LYS A 87 20.80 -5.60 -19.86
CA LYS A 87 21.19 -6.90 -19.28
C LYS A 87 22.13 -6.78 -18.07
N GLU A 88 23.01 -5.79 -18.07
CA GLU A 88 24.00 -5.63 -17.01
C GLU A 88 23.35 -5.06 -15.75
N LEU A 89 22.48 -4.05 -15.91
CA LEU A 89 21.65 -3.55 -14.82
C LEU A 89 20.74 -4.65 -14.28
N HIS A 90 20.11 -5.43 -15.16
CA HIS A 90 19.26 -6.56 -14.76
C HIS A 90 20.02 -7.55 -13.87
N TYR A 91 21.24 -7.94 -14.27
CA TYR A 91 22.09 -8.85 -13.52
C TYR A 91 22.52 -8.25 -12.17
N LEU A 92 23.04 -7.02 -12.15
CA LEU A 92 23.48 -6.34 -10.93
C LEU A 92 22.34 -6.12 -9.95
N PHE A 93 21.14 -5.80 -10.46
CA PHE A 93 19.96 -5.67 -9.65
C PHE A 93 19.58 -7.01 -9.02
N ASN A 94 19.54 -8.09 -9.80
CA ASN A 94 19.21 -9.43 -9.31
C ASN A 94 20.16 -9.89 -8.20
N LEU A 95 21.45 -9.55 -8.31
CA LEU A 95 22.47 -9.85 -7.30
C LEU A 95 22.16 -9.24 -5.92
N TYR A 96 21.52 -8.07 -5.89
CA TYR A 96 21.18 -7.33 -4.66
C TYR A 96 19.67 -7.05 -4.53
N SER A 97 18.83 -7.87 -5.15
CA SER A 97 17.41 -7.61 -5.38
C SER A 97 16.65 -7.23 -4.12
N LEU A 98 16.78 -8.01 -3.04
CA LEU A 98 16.14 -7.76 -1.75
C LEU A 98 16.51 -6.38 -1.18
N SER A 99 17.81 -6.10 -1.09
CA SER A 99 18.33 -4.87 -0.51
C SER A 99 17.94 -3.66 -1.35
N LEU A 100 18.08 -3.74 -2.67
CA LEU A 100 17.76 -2.63 -3.58
C LEU A 100 16.26 -2.34 -3.62
N ILE A 101 15.40 -3.35 -3.62
CA ILE A 101 13.95 -3.16 -3.63
C ILE A 101 13.47 -2.53 -2.33
N HIS A 102 13.94 -3.02 -1.18
CA HIS A 102 13.61 -2.38 0.09
C HIS A 102 14.18 -0.97 0.18
N LEU A 103 15.44 -0.75 -0.22
CA LEU A 103 16.05 0.58 -0.20
C LEU A 103 15.28 1.57 -1.09
N TYR A 104 14.90 1.14 -2.29
CA TYR A 104 14.09 1.92 -3.22
C TYR A 104 12.73 2.29 -2.61
N ALA A 105 12.01 1.30 -2.09
CA ALA A 105 10.70 1.52 -1.47
C ALA A 105 10.77 2.43 -0.24
N HIS A 106 11.75 2.24 0.64
CA HIS A 106 11.89 3.09 1.84
C HIS A 106 12.32 4.52 1.51
N THR A 107 13.04 4.72 0.41
CA THR A 107 13.51 6.05 0.00
C THR A 107 12.38 6.85 -0.64
N HIS A 108 11.61 6.24 -1.54
CA HIS A 108 10.52 6.91 -2.26
C HIS A 108 9.18 6.91 -1.52
N TYR A 109 8.93 5.87 -0.72
CA TYR A 109 7.63 5.60 -0.10
C TYR A 109 7.75 5.20 1.39
N PRO A 110 8.39 6.02 2.25
CA PRO A 110 8.84 5.62 3.59
C PRO A 110 7.73 5.17 4.54
N LEU A 111 6.54 5.77 4.46
CA LEU A 111 5.40 5.42 5.31
C LEU A 111 4.69 4.18 4.75
N ALA A 112 4.35 4.21 3.46
CA ALA A 112 3.62 3.15 2.80
C ALA A 112 4.43 1.83 2.77
N SER A 113 5.75 1.88 2.55
CA SER A 113 6.59 0.67 2.49
C SER A 113 6.74 -0.04 3.85
N ARG A 114 6.59 0.70 4.96
CA ARG A 114 6.60 0.13 6.31
C ARG A 114 5.30 -0.57 6.64
N VAL A 115 4.17 0.01 6.23
CA VAL A 115 2.83 -0.54 6.50
C VAL A 115 2.50 -1.70 5.56
N PHE A 116 2.71 -1.54 4.26
CA PHE A 116 2.47 -2.56 3.23
C PHE A 116 3.68 -3.48 3.08
N SER A 117 4.04 -4.17 4.16
CA SER A 117 5.18 -5.09 4.16
C SER A 117 5.01 -6.19 3.11
N ALA A 118 6.10 -6.55 2.43
CA ALA A 118 6.12 -7.64 1.44
C ALA A 118 5.65 -8.98 2.04
N ALA A 119 5.80 -9.17 3.35
CA ALA A 119 5.32 -10.36 4.05
C ALA A 119 3.78 -10.50 4.05
N LEU A 120 3.05 -9.38 3.97
CA LEU A 120 1.59 -9.36 3.86
C LEU A 120 1.11 -9.63 2.43
N HIS A 121 2.00 -9.47 1.43
CA HIS A 121 1.69 -9.58 0.01
C HIS A 121 2.58 -10.62 -0.69
N PRO A 122 2.57 -11.89 -0.25
CA PRO A 122 3.42 -12.93 -0.83
C PRO A 122 3.17 -13.16 -2.33
N GLU A 123 1.97 -12.83 -2.83
CA GLU A 123 1.59 -12.88 -4.25
C GLU A 123 2.35 -11.88 -5.14
N LEU A 124 2.96 -10.86 -4.54
CA LEU A 124 3.78 -9.86 -5.24
C LEU A 124 5.28 -10.12 -5.10
N CYS A 125 5.66 -11.14 -4.34
CA CYS A 125 7.03 -11.62 -4.21
C CYS A 125 7.37 -12.59 -5.34
N ILE A 126 8.64 -12.62 -5.69
CA ILE A 126 9.24 -13.56 -6.64
C ILE A 126 10.24 -14.44 -5.88
N SER A 127 10.52 -15.63 -6.37
CA SER A 127 11.70 -16.36 -5.88
C SER A 127 12.94 -15.52 -6.13
N ASP A 128 13.88 -15.51 -5.19
CA ASP A 128 15.13 -14.77 -5.31
C ASP A 128 15.73 -15.06 -6.69
N PRO A 129 15.98 -14.05 -7.55
CA PRO A 129 16.45 -14.26 -8.92
C PRO A 129 17.77 -15.01 -8.99
N MET A 130 18.55 -14.97 -7.92
CA MET A 130 19.78 -15.71 -7.84
C MET A 130 19.55 -17.12 -7.26
N LEU A 131 18.40 -17.38 -6.61
CA LEU A 131 17.96 -18.60 -5.91
C LEU A 131 18.37 -18.79 -4.43
N ARG A 132 18.60 -17.73 -3.64
CA ARG A 132 19.28 -17.82 -2.33
C ARG A 132 18.48 -18.69 -1.38
N PRO A 133 19.12 -19.57 -0.60
CA PRO A 133 18.40 -20.44 0.31
C PRO A 133 17.60 -19.63 1.32
N MET A 134 16.43 -20.14 1.69
CA MET A 134 15.62 -19.57 2.76
C MET A 134 16.15 -20.00 4.12
N ASP A 135 15.99 -19.12 5.12
CA ASP A 135 16.41 -19.38 6.50
C ASP A 135 15.79 -20.70 7.01
N GLY A 136 16.66 -21.61 7.45
CA GLY A 136 16.28 -22.93 7.96
C GLY A 136 15.80 -23.94 6.91
N ARG A 137 15.78 -23.59 5.61
CA ARG A 137 15.38 -24.48 4.51
C ARG A 137 16.28 -24.28 3.29
N ALA A 138 17.48 -24.87 3.38
CA ALA A 138 18.52 -24.72 2.37
C ALA A 138 18.11 -25.19 0.96
N TRP A 139 17.15 -26.13 0.84
CA TRP A 139 16.70 -26.65 -0.46
C TRP A 139 15.69 -25.73 -1.19
N LEU A 140 15.19 -24.68 -0.54
CA LEU A 140 14.15 -23.83 -1.09
C LEU A 140 14.65 -22.40 -1.24
N ALA A 141 14.56 -21.84 -2.45
CA ALA A 141 14.87 -20.44 -2.69
C ALA A 141 13.94 -19.54 -1.85
N ARG A 142 14.50 -18.50 -1.22
CA ARG A 142 13.73 -17.50 -0.49
C ARG A 142 12.90 -16.64 -1.44
N ASP A 143 11.78 -16.14 -0.93
CA ASP A 143 10.95 -15.18 -1.64
C ASP A 143 11.45 -13.76 -1.35
N VAL A 144 11.53 -12.94 -2.39
CA VAL A 144 11.99 -11.54 -2.33
C VAL A 144 10.89 -10.66 -2.95
N PRO A 145 10.57 -9.49 -2.39
CA PRO A 145 9.64 -8.57 -3.03
C PRO A 145 10.10 -8.24 -4.45
N GLY A 146 9.17 -8.17 -5.40
CA GLY A 146 9.48 -7.74 -6.76
C GLY A 146 9.13 -6.27 -7.00
N TRP A 147 9.42 -5.77 -8.21
CA TRP A 147 8.95 -4.45 -8.63
C TRP A 147 7.43 -4.30 -8.60
N ARG A 148 6.67 -5.41 -8.72
CA ARG A 148 5.21 -5.41 -8.57
C ARG A 148 4.77 -4.98 -7.18
N TRP A 149 5.51 -5.40 -6.14
CA TRP A 149 5.27 -4.94 -4.78
C TRP A 149 5.56 -3.44 -4.64
N VAL A 150 6.68 -2.95 -5.17
CA VAL A 150 7.00 -1.51 -5.17
C VAL A 150 5.93 -0.69 -5.90
N GLY A 151 5.46 -1.17 -7.05
CA GLY A 151 4.37 -0.54 -7.80
C GLY A 151 3.06 -0.49 -7.03
N MET A 152 2.72 -1.56 -6.30
CA MET A 152 1.56 -1.57 -5.42
C MET A 152 1.70 -0.55 -4.28
N VAL A 153 2.86 -0.50 -3.60
CA VAL A 153 3.13 0.49 -2.53
C VAL A 153 3.00 1.92 -3.06
N ALA A 154 3.63 2.20 -4.20
CA ALA A 154 3.58 3.51 -4.86
C ALA A 154 2.14 3.93 -5.18
N TRP A 155 1.38 3.02 -5.79
CA TRP A 155 0.00 3.27 -6.20
C TRP A 155 -0.94 3.49 -5.00
N ARG A 156 -0.78 2.71 -3.93
CA ARG A 156 -1.57 2.90 -2.70
C ARG A 156 -1.23 4.21 -2.00
N GLN A 157 0.05 4.59 -1.97
CA GLN A 157 0.46 5.90 -1.46
C GLN A 157 -0.23 7.03 -2.22
N GLU A 158 -0.21 6.97 -3.55
CA GLU A 158 -0.85 7.97 -4.40
C GLU A 158 -2.34 8.10 -4.13
N ILE A 159 -3.04 6.97 -3.98
CA ILE A 159 -4.48 6.97 -3.69
C ILE A 159 -4.79 7.58 -2.33
N VAL A 160 -4.12 7.16 -1.27
CA VAL A 160 -4.37 7.70 0.08
C VAL A 160 -4.05 9.19 0.12
N ARG A 161 -2.91 9.61 -0.46
CA ARG A 161 -2.55 11.02 -0.55
C ARG A 161 -3.57 11.82 -1.34
N GLY A 162 -4.04 11.29 -2.46
CA GLY A 162 -5.07 11.93 -3.27
C GLY A 162 -6.43 12.03 -2.58
N ILE A 163 -6.79 11.08 -1.72
CA ILE A 163 -7.98 11.17 -0.85
C ILE A 163 -7.78 12.29 0.18
N LEU A 164 -6.66 12.28 0.90
CA LEU A 164 -6.39 13.25 1.95
C LEU A 164 -6.26 14.68 1.41
N GLU A 165 -5.68 14.87 0.22
CA GLU A 165 -5.60 16.18 -0.45
C GLU A 165 -7.00 16.73 -0.79
N ARG A 166 -7.93 15.87 -1.21
CA ARG A 166 -9.31 16.29 -1.49
C ARG A 166 -10.07 16.64 -0.22
N LEU A 167 -9.89 15.83 0.83
CA LEU A 167 -10.42 16.15 2.14
C LEU A 167 -9.84 17.48 2.64
N HIS A 168 -8.55 17.75 2.41
CA HIS A 168 -7.91 19.01 2.78
C HIS A 168 -8.55 20.23 2.09
N VAL A 169 -8.74 20.17 0.77
CA VAL A 169 -9.31 21.29 -0.01
C VAL A 169 -10.79 21.57 0.31
N GLY A 170 -11.54 20.51 0.62
CA GLY A 170 -12.96 20.59 1.02
C GLY A 170 -13.23 21.18 2.42
N GLY A 171 -12.21 21.68 3.13
CA GLY A 171 -12.34 22.19 4.51
C GLY A 171 -12.05 21.12 5.59
N GLY A 172 -11.34 20.05 5.24
CA GLY A 172 -11.03 18.91 6.11
C GLY A 172 -9.60 18.87 6.65
N VAL A 173 -9.11 17.66 6.93
CA VAL A 173 -7.87 17.33 7.66
C VAL A 173 -6.74 18.29 7.29
N GLY A 174 -6.38 19.21 8.20
CA GLY A 174 -5.30 20.18 7.99
C GLY A 174 -3.95 19.52 7.68
N ASN A 175 -2.98 20.30 7.18
CA ASN A 175 -1.70 19.80 6.67
C ASN A 175 -0.86 18.98 7.67
N VAL A 176 -1.06 19.17 8.97
CA VAL A 176 -0.14 18.63 9.97
C VAL A 176 -0.59 17.31 10.60
N ALA A 177 -1.89 16.97 10.62
CA ALA A 177 -2.31 15.58 10.91
C ALA A 177 -2.18 14.66 9.68
N ARG A 178 -1.68 15.18 8.55
CA ARG A 178 -1.61 14.41 7.31
C ARG A 178 -0.77 13.14 7.49
N THR A 179 0.34 13.20 8.22
CA THR A 179 1.25 12.05 8.37
C THR A 179 0.64 10.93 9.22
N GLU A 180 0.05 11.27 10.39
CA GLU A 180 -0.56 10.29 11.29
C GLU A 180 -1.84 9.70 10.68
N VAL A 181 -2.64 10.54 10.03
CA VAL A 181 -3.85 10.09 9.33
C VAL A 181 -3.48 9.26 8.11
N GLU A 182 -2.49 9.67 7.31
CA GLU A 182 -1.98 8.89 6.17
C GLU A 182 -1.52 7.51 6.62
N GLN A 183 -0.75 7.43 7.71
CA GLN A 183 -0.34 6.16 8.29
C GLN A 183 -1.51 5.30 8.77
N ALA A 184 -2.48 5.89 9.48
CA ALA A 184 -3.67 5.18 9.94
C ALA A 184 -4.52 4.64 8.77
N VAL A 185 -4.66 5.43 7.70
CA VAL A 185 -5.39 5.01 6.48
C VAL A 185 -4.62 3.91 5.73
N TYR A 186 -3.28 3.92 5.71
CA TYR A 186 -2.51 2.78 5.18
C TYR A 186 -2.76 1.50 5.97
N LYS A 187 -2.74 1.58 7.31
CA LYS A 187 -3.00 0.43 8.17
C LYS A 187 -4.42 -0.08 7.97
N PHE A 188 -5.38 0.83 7.82
CA PHE A 188 -6.75 0.49 7.47
C PHE A 188 -6.85 -0.23 6.13
N TRP A 189 -6.14 0.23 5.10
CA TRP A 189 -6.13 -0.49 3.81
C TRP A 189 -5.52 -1.90 3.97
N SER A 190 -4.44 -2.05 4.74
CA SER A 190 -3.92 -3.40 5.05
C SER A 190 -4.96 -4.27 5.76
N LEU A 191 -5.78 -3.71 6.64
CA LEU A 191 -6.89 -4.40 7.30
C LEU A 191 -7.97 -4.83 6.28
N MET A 192 -8.32 -3.97 5.31
CA MET A 192 -9.28 -4.28 4.25
C MET A 192 -8.82 -5.47 3.38
N ASP A 193 -7.52 -5.65 3.18
CA ASP A 193 -7.00 -6.78 2.40
C ASP A 193 -7.11 -8.12 3.12
N MET A 194 -7.21 -8.12 4.46
CA MET A 194 -7.24 -9.36 5.23
C MET A 194 -8.57 -10.09 5.01
N PRO A 195 -8.54 -11.38 4.64
CA PRO A 195 -9.73 -12.13 4.23
C PRO A 195 -10.51 -12.74 5.40
N SER A 196 -9.98 -12.74 6.62
CA SER A 196 -10.64 -13.38 7.77
C SER A 196 -10.76 -12.43 8.95
N THR A 197 -11.90 -12.49 9.63
CA THR A 197 -12.25 -11.73 10.84
C THR A 197 -11.22 -11.95 11.94
N ARG A 198 -10.78 -13.20 12.15
CA ARG A 198 -9.79 -13.52 13.18
C ARG A 198 -8.45 -12.84 12.94
N VAL A 199 -8.02 -12.75 11.68
CA VAL A 199 -6.74 -12.10 11.32
C VAL A 199 -6.87 -10.59 11.48
N ARG A 200 -8.00 -10.01 11.07
CA ARG A 200 -8.32 -8.59 11.28
C ARG A 200 -8.32 -8.21 12.76
N ALA A 201 -8.99 -9.00 13.59
CA ALA A 201 -9.04 -8.79 15.04
C ALA A 201 -7.65 -8.88 15.68
N ALA A 202 -6.83 -9.87 15.29
CA ALA A 202 -5.47 -9.99 15.80
C ALA A 202 -4.58 -8.81 15.38
N TYR A 203 -4.71 -8.35 14.12
CA TYR A 203 -3.98 -7.19 13.61
C TYR A 203 -4.36 -5.90 14.34
N LEU A 204 -5.65 -5.69 14.63
CA LEU A 204 -6.14 -4.53 15.37
C LEU A 204 -5.79 -4.58 16.85
N ALA A 205 -5.80 -5.75 17.47
CA ALA A 205 -5.49 -5.91 18.88
C ALA A 205 -4.02 -5.63 19.22
N ASP A 206 -3.11 -5.78 18.24
CA ASP A 206 -1.69 -5.52 18.39
C ASP A 206 -1.42 -4.01 18.52
N ARG A 207 -0.85 -3.60 19.66
CA ARG A 207 -0.57 -2.19 19.98
C ARG A 207 0.70 -1.65 19.34
N ASP A 208 1.61 -2.52 18.92
CA ASP A 208 2.81 -2.12 18.19
C ASP A 208 2.45 -1.77 16.74
N ILE A 209 1.41 -2.42 16.21
CA ILE A 209 0.86 -2.15 14.87
C ILE A 209 -0.16 -1.01 14.94
N TRP A 210 -1.20 -1.12 15.75
CA TRP A 210 -2.24 -0.10 15.91
C TRP A 210 -2.10 0.59 17.24
N THR A 211 -1.53 1.78 17.25
CA THR A 211 -1.46 2.62 18.45
C THR A 211 -2.80 3.30 18.71
N ASN A 212 -2.99 3.82 19.93
CA ASN A 212 -4.18 4.63 20.24
C ASN A 212 -4.26 5.88 19.36
N ALA A 213 -3.10 6.44 18.97
CA ALA A 213 -3.04 7.60 18.08
C ALA A 213 -3.52 7.25 16.67
N ASP A 214 -3.22 6.04 16.16
CA ASP A 214 -3.71 5.61 14.85
C ASP A 214 -5.24 5.48 14.85
N ILE A 215 -5.85 4.94 15.91
CA ILE A 215 -7.32 4.80 16.01
C ILE A 215 -7.99 6.18 16.06
N LEU A 216 -7.46 7.11 16.86
CA LEU A 216 -7.97 8.49 16.92
C LEU A 216 -7.79 9.22 15.58
N SER A 217 -6.65 9.04 14.92
CA SER A 217 -6.38 9.61 13.60
C SER A 217 -7.32 9.04 12.53
N PHE A 218 -7.63 7.75 12.62
CA PHE A 218 -8.62 7.12 11.76
C PHE A 218 -10.04 7.65 12.02
N GLN A 219 -10.42 7.88 13.28
CA GLN A 219 -11.71 8.51 13.56
C GLN A 219 -11.79 9.93 12.97
N LEU A 220 -10.73 10.73 13.12
CA LEU A 220 -10.67 12.06 12.51
C LEU A 220 -10.87 11.96 10.99
N PHE A 221 -10.25 10.97 10.35
CA PHE A 221 -10.46 10.68 8.93
C PHE A 221 -11.93 10.36 8.61
N LEU A 222 -12.58 9.47 9.37
CA LEU A 222 -14.00 9.13 9.17
C LEU A 222 -14.89 10.37 9.27
N VAL A 223 -14.74 11.17 10.33
CA VAL A 223 -15.54 12.38 10.55
C VAL A 223 -15.35 13.38 9.41
N LYS A 224 -14.10 13.60 8.96
CA LYS A 224 -13.82 14.51 7.84
C LYS A 224 -14.34 13.97 6.52
N LEU A 225 -14.33 12.66 6.33
CA LEU A 225 -14.90 12.03 5.16
C LEU A 225 -16.43 12.20 5.12
N ASP A 226 -17.11 12.01 6.24
CA ASP A 226 -18.56 12.24 6.36
C ASP A 226 -18.94 13.69 6.11
N LEU A 227 -18.16 14.64 6.64
CA LEU A 227 -18.35 16.08 6.37
C LEU A 227 -18.16 16.41 4.88
N CYS A 228 -17.23 15.74 4.20
CA CYS A 228 -17.03 15.89 2.77
C CYS A 228 -18.25 15.40 1.97
N PHE A 229 -18.79 14.23 2.30
CA PHE A 229 -19.96 13.69 1.60
C PHE A 229 -21.27 14.42 1.92
N SER A 230 -21.40 14.96 3.13
CA SER A 230 -22.56 15.76 3.55
C SER A 230 -22.46 17.24 3.16
N HIS A 231 -21.40 17.65 2.47
CA HIS A 231 -21.24 19.04 2.04
C HIS A 231 -22.41 19.47 1.13
N PRO A 232 -23.17 20.53 1.46
CA PRO A 232 -24.44 20.84 0.81
C PRO A 232 -24.30 21.28 -0.66
N VAL A 233 -23.11 21.71 -1.08
CA VAL A 233 -22.87 22.24 -2.44
C VAL A 233 -22.13 21.24 -3.32
N THR A 234 -21.25 20.42 -2.76
CA THR A 234 -20.30 19.58 -3.51
C THR A 234 -20.31 18.12 -3.06
N GLY A 235 -21.05 17.79 -2.01
CA GLY A 235 -21.15 16.45 -1.47
C GLY A 235 -22.13 15.60 -2.27
N ASN A 236 -21.94 14.28 -2.21
CA ASN A 236 -22.81 13.29 -2.84
C ASN A 236 -24.04 12.95 -1.97
N GLY A 237 -24.24 13.65 -0.85
CA GLY A 237 -25.54 13.74 -0.17
C GLY A 237 -25.88 12.65 0.85
N GLY A 238 -24.95 11.76 1.23
CA GLY A 238 -25.23 10.70 2.20
C GLY A 238 -24.07 10.40 3.15
N CYS A 239 -24.30 10.47 4.47
CA CYS A 239 -23.34 10.05 5.49
C CYS A 239 -23.05 8.54 5.45
N GLY A 240 -24.04 7.71 5.07
CA GLY A 240 -23.84 6.27 4.89
C GLY A 240 -22.87 5.89 3.76
N LEU A 241 -22.54 6.85 2.87
CA LEU A 241 -21.68 6.60 1.72
C LEU A 241 -20.21 6.36 2.11
N ALA A 242 -19.73 7.00 3.19
CA ALA A 242 -18.40 6.74 3.71
C ALA A 242 -18.25 5.30 4.14
N HIS A 243 -19.20 4.80 4.95
CA HIS A 243 -19.21 3.42 5.40
C HIS A 243 -19.23 2.45 4.20
N LEU A 244 -20.18 2.64 3.27
CA LEU A 244 -20.30 1.81 2.07
C LEU A 244 -18.99 1.72 1.27
N LEU A 245 -18.31 2.85 1.05
CA LEU A 245 -17.07 2.91 0.26
C LEU A 245 -15.86 2.33 1.00
N LEU A 246 -15.81 2.47 2.32
CA LEU A 246 -14.74 1.94 3.14
C LEU A 246 -14.89 0.43 3.42
N THR A 247 -16.08 -0.14 3.21
CA THR A 247 -16.31 -1.60 3.23
C THR A 247 -15.91 -2.29 1.91
N GLN A 248 -15.62 -1.54 0.84
CA GLN A 248 -15.18 -2.11 -0.43
C GLN A 248 -13.82 -2.80 -0.33
N THR A 249 -13.38 -3.49 -1.39
CA THR A 249 -12.09 -4.18 -1.41
C THR A 249 -10.87 -3.25 -1.46
N SER A 250 -11.07 -1.98 -1.83
CA SER A 250 -10.00 -1.05 -2.14
C SER A 250 -10.45 0.40 -1.95
N LEU A 251 -9.55 1.24 -1.43
CA LEU A 251 -9.76 2.69 -1.35
C LEU A 251 -9.75 3.38 -2.73
N ALA A 252 -9.42 2.67 -3.81
CA ALA A 252 -9.47 3.21 -5.16
C ALA A 252 -10.87 3.70 -5.55
N SER A 253 -11.93 2.98 -5.17
CA SER A 253 -13.32 3.38 -5.44
C SER A 253 -13.65 4.70 -4.77
N LEU A 254 -13.24 4.86 -3.51
CA LEU A 254 -13.38 6.10 -2.76
C LEU A 254 -12.63 7.25 -3.45
N TRP A 255 -11.38 7.02 -3.84
CA TRP A 255 -10.58 8.03 -4.53
C TRP A 255 -11.17 8.42 -5.88
N TYR A 256 -11.64 7.47 -6.69
CA TYR A 256 -12.26 7.76 -7.97
C TYR A 256 -13.54 8.58 -7.83
N LEU A 257 -14.34 8.30 -6.81
CA LEU A 257 -15.53 9.07 -6.50
C LEU A 257 -15.18 10.51 -6.07
N LEU A 258 -14.26 10.66 -5.11
CA LEU A 258 -13.81 11.98 -4.65
C LEU A 258 -13.10 12.77 -5.76
N SER A 259 -12.50 12.08 -6.73
CA SER A 259 -11.88 12.69 -7.91
C SER A 259 -12.87 13.07 -9.00
N GLY A 260 -14.16 12.80 -8.84
CA GLY A 260 -15.17 13.00 -9.89
C GLY A 260 -14.99 12.10 -11.12
N ARG A 261 -14.14 11.07 -11.03
CA ARG A 261 -13.92 10.09 -12.12
C ARG A 261 -15.04 9.07 -12.21
N ILE A 262 -15.72 8.83 -11.09
CA ILE A 262 -16.94 8.04 -11.01
C ILE A 262 -18.03 8.92 -10.41
N GLN A 263 -19.20 8.91 -11.04
CA GLN A 263 -20.42 9.45 -10.45
C GLN A 263 -21.33 8.30 -10.06
N LEU A 264 -21.85 8.39 -8.83
CA LEU A 264 -22.83 7.44 -8.32
C LEU A 264 -24.23 7.93 -8.70
N ASP A 265 -24.91 7.10 -9.48
CA ASP A 265 -26.36 7.17 -9.69
C ASP A 265 -27.04 6.20 -8.72
N TYR A 266 -28.39 6.19 -8.71
CA TYR A 266 -29.15 5.28 -7.87
C TYR A 266 -28.83 3.81 -8.21
N ASP A 267 -28.81 3.44 -9.48
CA ASP A 267 -28.57 2.06 -9.93
C ASP A 267 -27.18 1.54 -9.52
N LYS A 268 -26.11 2.33 -9.67
CA LYS A 268 -24.76 1.93 -9.21
C LYS A 268 -24.68 1.88 -7.69
N THR A 269 -25.33 2.81 -7.01
CA THR A 269 -25.37 2.82 -5.54
C THR A 269 -26.08 1.59 -5.02
N GLU A 270 -27.23 1.26 -5.59
CA GLU A 270 -27.98 0.04 -5.29
C GLU A 270 -27.12 -1.21 -5.51
N ALA A 271 -26.47 -1.31 -6.68
CA ALA A 271 -25.61 -2.44 -6.98
C ALA A 271 -24.43 -2.57 -6.00
N LEU A 272 -23.88 -1.45 -5.54
CA LEU A 272 -22.84 -1.42 -4.50
C LEU A 272 -23.40 -1.86 -3.15
N VAL A 273 -24.56 -1.32 -2.72
CA VAL A 273 -25.22 -1.68 -1.46
C VAL A 273 -25.48 -3.18 -1.40
N ARG A 274 -26.11 -3.75 -2.42
CA ARG A 274 -26.42 -5.19 -2.50
C ARG A 274 -25.18 -6.07 -2.47
N ARG A 275 -24.08 -5.66 -3.10
CA ARG A 275 -22.81 -6.41 -3.05
C ARG A 275 -22.10 -6.31 -1.70
N THR A 276 -22.37 -5.24 -0.95
CA THR A 276 -21.64 -4.92 0.27
C THR A 276 -22.27 -5.56 1.48
N TYR A 277 -23.55 -5.30 1.70
CA TYR A 277 -24.28 -5.72 2.89
C TYR A 277 -25.01 -7.04 2.67
N LEU A 278 -25.14 -7.83 3.73
CA LEU A 278 -25.98 -9.02 3.72
C LEU A 278 -27.45 -8.59 3.68
N THR A 279 -28.32 -9.39 3.04
CA THR A 279 -29.76 -9.08 2.95
C THR A 279 -30.40 -8.90 4.33
N GLU A 280 -29.94 -9.65 5.34
CA GLU A 280 -30.38 -9.55 6.73
C GLU A 280 -30.04 -8.21 7.42
N ASP A 281 -29.05 -7.48 6.89
CA ASP A 281 -28.64 -6.16 7.42
C ASP A 281 -29.34 -5.00 6.68
N LEU A 282 -30.12 -5.30 5.64
CA LEU A 282 -30.84 -4.32 4.84
C LEU A 282 -32.31 -4.24 5.29
N ASP A 283 -32.86 -3.03 5.29
CA ASP A 283 -34.29 -2.80 5.57
C ASP A 283 -35.13 -3.12 4.33
N THR A 284 -35.34 -4.40 4.09
CA THR A 284 -36.10 -4.89 2.95
C THR A 284 -37.61 -4.76 3.13
N GLU A 285 -38.09 -4.55 4.36
CA GLU A 285 -39.50 -4.27 4.66
C GLU A 285 -39.91 -2.88 4.16
N THR A 286 -39.07 -1.86 4.39
CA THR A 286 -39.31 -0.50 3.89
C THR A 286 -38.96 -0.37 2.40
N TYR A 287 -37.95 -1.11 1.95
CA TYR A 287 -37.39 -1.00 0.60
C TYR A 287 -37.42 -2.35 -0.12
N GLU A 288 -38.63 -2.85 -0.44
CA GLU A 288 -38.87 -4.15 -1.10
C GLU A 288 -38.05 -4.35 -2.38
N TRP A 289 -37.75 -3.26 -3.11
CA TRP A 289 -36.92 -3.32 -4.31
C TRP A 289 -35.55 -3.94 -4.06
N LEU A 290 -34.98 -3.86 -2.84
CA LEU A 290 -33.68 -4.47 -2.49
C LEU A 290 -33.67 -6.01 -2.58
N GLU A 291 -34.81 -6.69 -2.46
CA GLU A 291 -34.92 -8.16 -2.53
C GLU A 291 -35.17 -8.69 -3.95
N HIS A 292 -35.64 -7.86 -4.87
CA HIS A 292 -36.04 -8.34 -6.20
C HIS A 292 -34.84 -8.45 -7.16
N GLU A 293 -34.59 -9.68 -7.66
CA GLU A 293 -33.46 -10.03 -8.55
C GLU A 293 -33.55 -9.37 -9.93
N ASN A 294 -34.77 -9.24 -10.47
CA ASN A 294 -35.00 -8.84 -11.85
C ASN A 294 -34.68 -7.38 -12.15
N ASP A 295 -34.58 -6.52 -11.13
CA ASP A 295 -34.51 -5.07 -11.31
C ASP A 295 -33.08 -4.51 -11.17
N SER A 296 -32.17 -5.18 -10.46
CA SER A 296 -30.83 -4.61 -10.16
C SER A 296 -29.70 -5.05 -11.09
N GLY A 297 -29.88 -6.14 -11.83
CA GLY A 297 -28.82 -6.72 -12.67
C GLY A 297 -27.61 -7.26 -11.90
N VAL A 298 -27.69 -7.41 -10.57
CA VAL A 298 -26.64 -8.00 -9.73
C VAL A 298 -26.96 -9.46 -9.44
N ARG A 299 -26.07 -10.36 -9.85
CA ARG A 299 -26.19 -11.81 -9.60
C ARG A 299 -26.25 -12.12 -8.10
N GLU A 300 -27.16 -13.00 -7.69
CA GLU A 300 -27.35 -13.42 -6.30
C GLU A 300 -26.07 -13.92 -5.63
N GLU A 301 -25.18 -14.59 -6.38
CA GLU A 301 -23.92 -15.11 -5.84
C GLU A 301 -22.97 -14.00 -5.34
N SER A 302 -23.20 -12.75 -5.78
CA SER A 302 -22.42 -11.57 -5.40
C SER A 302 -23.05 -10.73 -4.29
N TRP A 303 -24.23 -11.11 -3.79
CA TRP A 303 -24.93 -10.38 -2.73
C TRP A 303 -24.19 -10.54 -1.39
N GLY A 304 -23.97 -9.40 -0.72
CA GLY A 304 -23.26 -9.30 0.56
C GLY A 304 -21.86 -9.88 0.57
N ILE A 305 -21.24 -10.10 -0.59
CA ILE A 305 -19.95 -10.81 -0.70
C ILE A 305 -18.82 -10.06 0.02
N MET A 306 -18.93 -8.74 0.21
CA MET A 306 -17.91 -7.96 0.93
C MET A 306 -17.92 -8.21 2.45
N MET A 307 -19.07 -8.62 2.99
CA MET A 307 -19.26 -8.99 4.40
C MET A 307 -19.12 -10.50 4.65
N LYS A 308 -18.49 -11.24 3.72
CA LYS A 308 -18.17 -12.66 3.90
C LYS A 308 -16.67 -12.89 3.92
N GLU A 309 -16.21 -13.79 4.79
CA GLU A 309 -14.82 -14.21 4.85
C GLU A 309 -14.36 -14.77 3.50
N GLY A 310 -13.12 -14.45 3.11
CA GLY A 310 -12.58 -14.80 1.79
C GLY A 310 -13.22 -14.04 0.63
N ARG A 311 -14.31 -13.29 0.86
CA ARG A 311 -15.19 -12.74 -0.19
C ARG A 311 -15.71 -13.83 -1.10
N GLU A 312 -16.14 -14.92 -0.48
CA GLU A 312 -16.68 -16.11 -1.15
C GLU A 312 -18.15 -16.28 -0.81
N THR A 313 -18.93 -16.87 -1.71
CA THR A 313 -20.38 -17.04 -1.53
C THR A 313 -20.75 -17.82 -0.26
N HIS A 314 -19.91 -18.77 0.14
CA HIS A 314 -20.06 -19.62 1.34
C HIS A 314 -19.15 -19.19 2.50
N GLY A 315 -18.57 -17.99 2.45
CA GLY A 315 -17.79 -17.46 3.55
C GLY A 315 -18.66 -17.15 4.77
N GLU A 316 -18.11 -17.31 5.96
CA GLU A 316 -18.73 -16.88 7.22
C GLU A 316 -18.91 -15.35 7.23
N ARG A 317 -19.86 -14.86 8.03
CA ARG A 317 -20.06 -13.41 8.20
C ARG A 317 -18.79 -12.75 8.73
N MET A 318 -18.42 -11.63 8.12
CA MET A 318 -17.28 -10.81 8.46
C MET A 318 -17.72 -9.36 8.60
N GLU A 319 -17.41 -8.76 9.75
CA GLU A 319 -17.70 -7.36 10.02
C GLU A 319 -16.94 -6.42 9.08
N SER A 320 -17.52 -5.24 8.86
CA SER A 320 -16.88 -4.16 8.13
C SER A 320 -15.57 -3.81 8.82
N ALA A 321 -14.51 -3.60 8.03
CA ALA A 321 -13.22 -3.19 8.58
C ALA A 321 -13.32 -1.86 9.36
N VAL A 322 -14.28 -1.00 8.98
CA VAL A 322 -14.55 0.27 9.69
C VAL A 322 -15.09 0.01 11.08
N ASP A 323 -16.13 -0.83 11.18
CA ASP A 323 -16.77 -1.16 12.46
C ASP A 323 -15.78 -1.81 13.42
N MET A 324 -14.94 -2.73 12.93
CA MET A 324 -13.90 -3.36 13.74
C MET A 324 -12.90 -2.33 14.34
N VAL A 325 -12.55 -1.26 13.60
CA VAL A 325 -11.67 -0.20 14.13
C VAL A 325 -12.39 0.63 15.21
N ILE A 326 -13.67 0.93 15.00
CA ILE A 326 -14.51 1.66 15.97
C ILE A 326 -14.65 0.85 17.25
N GLU A 327 -14.99 -0.44 17.14
CA GLU A 327 -15.08 -1.37 18.26
C GLU A 327 -13.76 -1.51 19.02
N GLU A 328 -12.64 -1.56 18.30
CA GLU A 328 -11.31 -1.58 18.92
C GLU A 328 -11.04 -0.29 19.72
N GLY A 329 -11.51 0.86 19.23
CA GLY A 329 -11.48 2.13 19.98
C GLY A 329 -12.33 2.10 21.26
N VAL A 330 -13.51 1.47 21.21
CA VAL A 330 -14.38 1.25 22.38
C VAL A 330 -13.72 0.29 23.37
N ARG A 331 -13.19 -0.84 22.90
CA ARG A 331 -12.50 -1.86 23.71
C ARG A 331 -11.29 -1.30 24.45
N ARG A 332 -10.61 -0.31 23.86
CA ARG A 332 -9.46 0.39 24.46
C ARG A 332 -9.85 1.57 25.35
N GLU A 333 -11.15 1.83 25.51
CA GLU A 333 -11.70 2.93 26.31
C GLU A 333 -11.15 4.30 25.87
N LEU A 334 -11.00 4.51 24.56
CA LEU A 334 -10.50 5.78 24.03
C LEU A 334 -11.53 6.91 24.12
N HIS A 335 -12.80 6.56 24.36
CA HIS A 335 -13.93 7.49 24.50
C HIS A 335 -14.01 8.54 23.38
N VAL A 336 -13.77 8.10 22.14
CA VAL A 336 -13.65 8.96 20.95
C VAL A 336 -14.90 9.82 20.71
N GLN A 337 -16.07 9.40 21.19
CA GLN A 337 -17.30 10.17 21.18
C GLN A 337 -17.20 11.51 21.91
N GLN A 338 -16.38 11.61 22.96
CA GLN A 338 -16.19 12.85 23.72
C GLN A 338 -15.43 13.91 22.90
N ASP A 339 -14.73 13.43 21.88
CA ASP A 339 -13.79 14.17 21.06
C ASP A 339 -14.37 14.54 19.67
N LEU A 340 -15.60 14.11 19.38
CA LEU A 340 -16.26 14.28 18.09
C LEU A 340 -16.35 15.75 17.65
N LEU A 341 -16.74 16.65 18.57
CA LEU A 341 -16.80 18.08 18.28
C LEU A 341 -15.41 18.62 17.91
N GLY A 342 -14.37 18.15 18.58
CA GLY A 342 -12.99 18.49 18.25
C GLY A 342 -12.60 18.00 16.86
N CYS A 343 -13.02 16.79 16.45
CA CYS A 343 -12.80 16.28 15.10
C CYS A 343 -13.52 17.10 14.02
N VAL A 344 -14.74 17.55 14.30
CA VAL A 344 -15.51 18.42 13.40
C VAL A 344 -14.80 19.77 13.23
N LEU A 345 -14.47 20.43 14.35
CA LEU A 345 -13.83 21.75 14.36
C LEU A 345 -12.36 21.72 13.91
N TYR A 346 -11.72 20.55 13.90
CA TYR A 346 -10.33 20.40 13.50
C TYR A 346 -10.07 20.97 12.10
N GLY A 347 -9.11 21.88 11.97
CA GLY A 347 -8.76 22.50 10.69
C GLY A 347 -9.62 23.72 10.30
N HIS A 348 -10.58 24.13 11.13
CA HIS A 348 -11.24 25.44 10.98
C HIS A 348 -10.37 26.58 11.54
N ILE A 349 -10.31 27.70 10.82
CA ILE A 349 -9.74 28.97 11.28
C ILE A 349 -10.78 29.68 12.19
N ASP A 350 -10.34 30.17 13.33
CA ASP A 350 -11.03 31.14 14.20
C ASP A 350 -11.05 32.53 13.55
N ASP A 351 -11.97 33.41 13.97
CA ASP A 351 -12.11 34.77 13.45
C ASP A 351 -10.80 35.60 13.56
N ASN A 352 -9.90 35.21 14.46
CA ASN A 352 -8.58 35.81 14.67
C ASN A 352 -7.47 35.26 13.74
N GLY A 353 -7.80 34.39 12.78
CA GLY A 353 -6.82 33.76 11.89
C GLY A 353 -6.01 32.62 12.53
N GLY A 354 -6.30 32.28 13.79
CA GLY A 354 -5.71 31.14 14.48
C GLY A 354 -6.49 29.85 14.23
N ASN A 355 -5.84 28.70 14.16
CA ASN A 355 -6.55 27.42 14.06
C ASN A 355 -7.23 27.07 15.40
N PHE A 356 -8.44 26.48 15.36
CA PHE A 356 -9.02 25.87 16.56
C PHE A 356 -8.10 24.75 17.08
N PRO A 357 -7.58 24.85 18.32
CA PRO A 357 -6.66 23.87 18.85
C PRO A 357 -7.39 22.60 19.30
N ARG A 358 -6.92 21.48 18.73
CA ARG A 358 -6.96 20.07 19.17
C ARG A 358 -8.21 19.51 19.85
N VAL A 359 -8.55 18.30 19.41
CA VAL A 359 -9.16 17.26 20.24
C VAL A 359 -8.27 17.02 21.47
N LYS A 360 -8.69 17.50 22.65
CA LYS A 360 -8.10 17.10 23.94
C LYS A 360 -8.95 15.98 24.50
N SER A 361 -8.48 14.74 24.38
CA SER A 361 -9.10 13.64 25.11
C SER A 361 -9.07 13.97 26.59
N ARG A 362 -10.24 14.00 27.21
CA ARG A 362 -10.46 14.41 28.60
C ARG A 362 -9.90 13.32 29.55
N GLY A 363 -8.58 13.29 29.77
CA GLY A 363 -7.96 12.46 30.81
C GLY A 363 -6.54 11.95 30.53
N LYS A 364 -6.05 12.00 29.29
CA LYS A 364 -4.63 11.73 28.97
C LYS A 364 -4.20 12.71 27.90
N GLU A 365 -3.11 13.41 28.17
CA GLU A 365 -2.46 14.32 27.23
C GLU A 365 -1.91 13.50 26.05
N MET A 366 -2.74 13.21 25.05
CA MET A 366 -2.28 12.67 23.78
C MET A 366 -2.04 13.85 22.85
N ALA A 367 -0.77 14.26 22.78
CA ALA A 367 -0.32 15.36 21.95
C ALA A 367 -0.22 14.92 20.47
N LEU A 368 -1.30 15.06 19.70
CA LEU A 368 -1.20 15.13 18.23
C LEU A 368 -0.54 16.46 17.86
N VAL A 369 0.79 16.50 17.73
CA VAL A 369 1.75 17.58 17.33
C VAL A 369 1.18 19.01 17.19
N GLU A 370 1.80 20.02 17.83
CA GLU A 370 1.33 21.42 17.70
C GLU A 370 1.39 21.83 16.23
N ILE A 371 0.28 22.34 15.69
CA ILE A 371 0.10 22.55 14.26
C ILE A 371 0.10 24.06 13.97
N GLU A 372 1.08 24.48 13.17
CA GLU A 372 1.09 25.74 12.44
C GLU A 372 -0.17 25.86 11.58
N GLY A 373 -0.72 27.08 11.47
CA GLY A 373 -2.04 27.42 10.92
C GLY A 373 -2.42 26.75 9.59
N TRP A 374 -3.73 26.71 9.29
CA TRP A 374 -4.25 26.40 7.95
C TRP A 374 -3.52 27.32 6.96
N PRO A 375 -3.05 26.83 5.80
CA PRO A 375 -2.55 27.69 4.75
C PRO A 375 -3.45 28.91 4.55
N SER A 376 -2.85 30.08 4.48
CA SER A 376 -3.53 31.33 4.17
C SER A 376 -4.49 31.13 3.00
N MET A 377 -5.59 31.91 2.92
CA MET A 377 -6.55 31.85 1.79
C MET A 377 -5.87 31.78 0.41
N ARG A 378 -4.69 32.40 0.29
CA ARG A 378 -3.83 32.35 -0.88
C ARG A 378 -3.27 30.94 -1.17
N GLU A 379 -2.68 30.27 -0.18
CA GLU A 379 -2.15 28.91 -0.32
C GLU A 379 -3.26 27.89 -0.59
N ARG A 380 -4.46 28.08 -0.03
CA ARG A 380 -5.65 27.29 -0.41
C ARG A 380 -6.00 27.48 -1.88
N HIS A 381 -5.98 28.71 -2.37
CA HIS A 381 -6.23 29.01 -3.77
C HIS A 381 -5.16 28.39 -4.68
N GLU A 382 -3.89 28.46 -4.29
CA GLU A 382 -2.77 27.83 -5.00
C GLU A 382 -2.90 26.28 -5.03
N ALA A 383 -3.36 25.66 -3.94
CA ALA A 383 -3.64 24.22 -3.88
C ALA A 383 -4.87 23.79 -4.70
N MET A 384 -5.91 24.62 -4.78
CA MET A 384 -7.02 24.37 -5.71
C MET A 384 -6.54 24.41 -7.17
N MET A 385 -5.71 25.40 -7.51
CA MET A 385 -5.16 25.56 -8.85
C MET A 385 -4.17 24.45 -9.24
N SER A 386 -3.52 23.79 -8.27
CA SER A 386 -2.64 22.66 -8.55
C SER A 386 -3.38 21.34 -8.79
N LEU A 387 -4.60 21.20 -8.27
CA LEU A 387 -5.46 20.02 -8.49
C LEU A 387 -6.20 20.03 -9.84
N GLU A 388 -6.34 21.21 -10.46
CA GLU A 388 -6.94 21.36 -11.81
C GLU A 388 -5.96 21.08 -12.96
N ARG A 389 -4.67 20.82 -12.66
CA ARG A 389 -3.65 20.35 -13.62
C ARG A 389 -3.48 18.85 -13.53
#